data_AF-A0A8C3SXZ8-F1
#
_entry.id   AF-A0A8C3SXZ8-F1
#
_cell.length_a   1.000
_cell.length_b   1.000
_cell.length_c   1.000
_cell.angle_alpha   90.00
_cell.angle_beta   90.00
_cell.angle_gamma   90.00
#
_symmetry.space_group_name_H-M   'P 1'
#
loop_
_entity.id
_entity.type
_entity.pdbx_description
1 polymer ?
#
loop_
_entity_poly.entity_id
_entity_poly.type
_entity_poly.pdbx_seq_one_letter_code
_entity_poly.pdbx_strand_id
1 'polypeptide(L)' 'MEALSVANTGFALDLFMHECKTQTNTNILFSPWSISTTLATVYLGAKGNTADQMAEVSWDCRECQLLRNAATIE' A
#
# COMPACT_ATOMS: atom_id res chain seq x y z
N MET A 1 -14.52 -5.86 4.48
CA MET A 1 -13.85 -4.54 4.56
C MET A 1 -12.67 -4.53 5.52
N GLU A 2 -12.62 -5.43 6.51
CA GLU A 2 -11.49 -5.55 7.45
C GLU A 2 -10.11 -5.68 6.78
N ALA A 3 -9.95 -6.56 5.78
CA ALA A 3 -8.68 -6.76 5.11
C ALA A 3 -8.11 -5.48 4.46
N LEU A 4 -8.97 -4.64 3.89
CA LEU A 4 -8.58 -3.35 3.31
C LEU A 4 -8.19 -2.34 4.40
N SER A 5 -8.91 -2.33 5.53
CA SER A 5 -8.58 -1.50 6.68
C SER A 5 -7.21 -1.87 7.26
N VAL A 6 -6.94 -3.16 7.42
CA VAL A 6 -5.66 -3.69 7.90
C VAL A 6 -4.52 -3.34 6.93
N ALA A 7 -4.72 -3.54 5.62
CA ALA A 7 -3.72 -3.19 4.60
C ALA A 7 -3.39 -1.68 4.60
N ASN A 8 -4.42 -0.82 4.61
CA ASN A 8 -4.23 0.64 4.62
C ASN A 8 -3.57 1.13 5.92
N THR A 9 -3.90 0.51 7.06
CA THR A 9 -3.29 0.84 8.35
C THR A 9 -1.83 0.38 8.41
N GLY A 10 -1.52 -0.81 7.89
CA GLY A 10 -0.13 -1.30 7.76
C GLY A 10 0.71 -0.36 6.91
N PHE A 11 0.25 -0.04 5.69
CA PHE A 11 0.91 0.92 4.81
C PHE A 11 1.10 2.30 5.47
N ALA A 12 0.10 2.81 6.20
CA ALA A 12 0.20 4.07 6.92
C ALA A 12 1.32 4.07 7.97
N LEU A 13 1.43 2.99 8.75
CA LEU A 13 2.46 2.83 9.76
C LEU A 13 3.85 2.71 9.13
N ASP A 14 3.98 1.95 8.04
CA ASP A 14 5.25 1.79 7.32
C ASP A 14 5.74 3.13 6.75
N LEU A 15 4.84 3.90 6.15
CA LEU A 15 5.14 5.24 5.64
C LEU A 15 5.50 6.21 6.79
N PHE A 16 4.76 6.17 7.90
CA PHE A 16 5.07 7.02 9.06
C PHE A 16 6.44 6.68 9.66
N MET A 17 6.76 5.40 9.82
CA MET A 17 8.08 4.97 10.30
C MET A 17 9.20 5.36 9.34
N HIS A 18 8.95 5.36 8.03
CA HIS A 18 9.90 5.86 7.05
C HIS A 18 10.14 7.36 7.23
N GLU A 19 9.08 8.16 7.32
CA GLU A 19 9.18 9.60 7.55
C GLU A 19 9.83 9.96 8.88
N CYS A 20 9.59 9.19 9.95
CA CYS A 20 10.27 9.39 11.23
C CYS A 20 11.78 9.14 11.17
N LYS A 21 12.24 8.28 10.26
CA LYS A 21 13.68 8.03 10.06
C LYS A 21 14.33 9.15 9.25
N THR A 22 13.62 9.77 8.32
CA THR A 22 14.14 10.82 7.45
C THR A 22 14.07 12.20 8.13
N GLN A 23 12.99 12.48 8.85
CA GLN A 23 12.75 13.75 9.52
C GLN A 23 12.86 13.57 11.04
N THR A 24 13.98 13.99 11.61
CA THR A 24 14.17 13.98 13.07
C THR A 24 13.72 15.31 13.68
N ASN A 25 12.91 15.26 14.73
CA ASN A 25 12.37 16.44 15.47
C ASN A 25 11.40 17.37 14.69
N THR A 26 10.72 16.90 13.65
CA THR A 26 9.64 17.65 13.01
C THR A 26 8.29 16.97 13.21
N ASN A 27 7.22 17.77 13.20
CA ASN A 27 5.86 17.22 13.22
C ASN A 27 5.53 16.66 11.83
N ILE A 28 5.21 15.37 11.78
CA ILE A 28 4.81 14.67 10.56
C ILE A 28 3.29 14.56 10.56
N LEU A 29 2.63 15.14 9.55
CA LEU A 29 1.19 15.08 9.35
C LEU A 29 0.89 14.67 7.90
N PHE A 30 0.19 13.56 7.71
CA PHE A 30 -0.31 13.15 6.40
C PHE A 30 -1.63 12.38 6.51
N SER A 31 -2.32 12.25 5.38
CA SER A 31 -3.56 11.47 5.27
C SER A 31 -3.28 10.13 4.57
N PRO A 32 -3.18 9.01 5.32
CA PRO A 32 -2.85 7.72 4.72
C PRO A 32 -3.90 7.28 3.68
N TRP A 33 -5.18 7.50 3.98
CA TRP A 33 -6.27 7.13 3.06
C TRP A 33 -6.21 7.88 1.72
N SER A 34 -5.86 9.17 1.75
CA SER A 34 -5.75 9.99 0.53
C SER A 34 -4.60 9.49 -0.36
N ILE A 35 -3.47 9.13 0.26
CA ILE A 35 -2.31 8.58 -0.44
C ILE A 35 -2.66 7.21 -1.04
N SER A 36 -3.23 6.30 -0.26
CA SER A 36 -3.66 4.98 -0.76
C SER A 36 -4.66 5.08 -1.92
N THR A 37 -5.62 6.00 -1.85
CA THR A 37 -6.61 6.21 -2.93
C THR A 37 -5.94 6.75 -4.21
N THR A 38 -4.99 7.65 -4.06
CA THR A 38 -4.22 8.19 -5.19
C THR A 38 -3.37 7.09 -5.83
N LEU A 39 -2.66 6.30 -5.01
CA LEU A 39 -1.85 5.16 -5.47
C LEU A 39 -2.72 4.10 -6.16
N ALA A 40 -3.93 3.82 -5.65
CA ALA A 40 -4.89 2.94 -6.31
C ALA A 40 -5.27 3.45 -7.70
N THR A 41 -5.50 4.75 -7.84
CA THR A 41 -5.86 5.37 -9.12
C THR A 41 -4.70 5.33 -10.12
N VAL A 42 -3.47 5.57 -9.66
CA VAL A 42 -2.26 5.49 -10.49
C VAL A 42 -1.96 4.04 -10.89
N TYR A 43 -2.19 3.08 -9.99
CA TYR A 43 -1.99 1.65 -10.25
C TYR A 43 -2.85 1.16 -11.42
N LEU A 44 -4.09 1.64 -11.54
CA LEU A 44 -4.97 1.29 -12.67
C LEU A 44 -4.41 1.72 -14.04
N GLY A 45 -3.54 2.72 -14.08
CA GLY A 45 -2.85 3.17 -15.30
C GLY A 45 -1.45 2.59 -15.49
N ALA A 46 -0.88 1.95 -14.46
CA ALA A 46 0.47 1.40 -14.49
C ALA A 46 0.51 0.04 -15.22
N LYS A 47 1.67 -0.30 -15.80
CA LYS A 47 1.89 -1.58 -16.50
C LYS A 47 3.27 -2.15 -16.19
N GLY A 48 3.39 -3.47 -16.35
CA GLY A 48 4.64 -4.21 -16.13
C GLY A 48 5.17 -4.01 -14.71
N ASN A 49 6.49 -3.93 -14.59
CA ASN A 49 7.19 -3.84 -13.31
C ASN A 49 6.72 -2.69 -12.40
N THR A 50 6.23 -1.58 -12.97
CA THR A 50 5.71 -0.45 -12.19
C THR A 50 4.41 -0.82 -11.47
N ALA A 51 3.52 -1.57 -12.11
CA ALA A 51 2.30 -2.04 -11.46
C ALA A 51 2.63 -3.03 -10.35
N ASP A 52 3.56 -3.96 -10.60
CA ASP A 52 3.96 -4.98 -9.63
C ASP A 52 4.53 -4.36 -8.34
N GLN A 53 5.43 -3.38 -8.47
CA GLN A 53 6.00 -2.66 -7.33
C GLN A 53 4.94 -1.89 -6.53
N MET A 54 3.99 -1.24 -7.22
CA MET A 54 2.90 -0.53 -6.54
C MET A 54 1.96 -1.49 -5.81
N ALA A 55 1.74 -2.69 -6.36
CA ALA A 55 0.92 -3.71 -5.74
C ALA A 55 1.54 -4.29 -4.45
N GLU A 56 2.86 -4.43 -4.44
CA GLU A 56 3.64 -4.90 -3.28
C GLU A 56 3.58 -3.89 -2.13
N VAL A 57 3.77 -2.60 -2.42
CA VAL A 57 3.81 -1.56 -1.39
C VAL A 57 2.43 -1.25 -0.81
N SER A 58 1.37 -1.26 -1.62
CA SER A 58 0.06 -0.74 -1.19
C SER A 58 -0.90 -1.81 -0.67
N TRP A 59 -0.68 -3.10 -0.93
CA TRP A 59 -1.61 -4.17 -0.53
C TRP A 59 -0.91 -5.47 -0.10
N ASP A 60 0.17 -5.36 0.69
CA ASP A 60 0.74 -6.51 1.41
C ASP A 60 -0.20 -6.96 2.56
N CYS A 61 -1.41 -7.37 2.21
CA CYS A 61 -2.18 -8.27 3.05
C CYS A 61 -1.81 -9.68 2.58
N ARG A 62 -0.98 -10.36 3.37
CA ARG A 62 -0.55 -11.76 3.18
C ARG A 62 -1.74 -12.72 2.95
N GLU A 63 -2.92 -12.35 3.48
CA GLU A 63 -4.20 -13.05 3.32
C GLU A 63 -4.87 -12.80 1.95
N CYS A 64 -4.66 -11.64 1.33
CA CYS A 64 -5.16 -11.32 -0.02
C CYS A 64 -4.23 -11.84 -1.14
N GLN A 65 -2.95 -12.08 -0.88
CA GLN A 65 -2.05 -12.74 -1.84
C GLN A 65 -2.50 -14.18 -2.15
N LEU A 66 -3.09 -14.90 -1.18
CA LEU A 66 -3.68 -16.23 -1.41
C LEU A 66 -4.84 -16.19 -2.42
N LEU A 67 -5.63 -15.11 -2.44
CA LEU A 67 -6.73 -14.93 -3.41
C LEU A 67 -6.23 -14.53 -4.80
N ARG A 68 -5.13 -13.76 -4.91
CA ARG A 68 -4.47 -13.51 -6.19
C ARG A 68 -3.90 -14.80 -6.81
N ASN A 69 -3.25 -15.63 -6.00
CA ASN A 69 -2.68 -16.90 -6.45
C ASN A 69 -3.77 -17.94 -6.82
N ALA A 70 -4.99 -17.83 -6.27
CA ALA A 70 -6.13 -18.66 -6.67
C ALA A 70 -6.81 -18.17 -7.96
N ALA A 71 -6.72 -16.88 -8.29
CA ALA A 71 -7.28 -16.30 -9.51
C ALA A 71 -6.32 -16.34 -10.72
N THR A 72 -5.06 -16.69 -10.50
CA THR A 72 -4.05 -16.94 -11.55
C THR A 72 -3.85 -18.43 -11.88
N ILE A 73 -4.67 -19.33 -11.31
CA ILE A 73 -4.72 -20.74 -11.75
C ILE A 73 -5.73 -20.81 -12.91
N GLU A 74 -5.23 -20.58 -14.13
CA GLU A 74 -5.42 -21.58 -15.17
C GLU A 74 -4.36 -22.67 -15.00
#